data_AF-A0A3D4KU36-F1
#
_entry.id   AF-A0A3D4KU36-F1
#
_cell.length_a   1.000
_cell.length_b   1.000
_cell.length_c   1.000
_cell.angle_alpha   90.00
_cell.angle_beta   90.00
_cell.angle_gamma   90.00
#
_symmetry.space_group_name_H-M   'P 1'
#
loop_
_entity.id
_entity.type
_entity.pdbx_description
1 polymer ?
#
loop_
_entity_poly.entity_id
_entity_poly.type
_entity_poly.pdbx_seq_one_letter_code
_entity_poly.pdbx_strand_id
1 'polypeptide(L)' 'YLQIDDDADMVFGMISREGGLPFTDKADPVLIKERTGLSKAAFKRAVGHLLKAGRIDIKEDGIYERDQN' A
#
# COMPACT_ATOMS: atom_id res chain seq x y z
N TYR A 1 -10.98 4.14 12.74
CA TYR A 1 -9.91 5.04 12.29
C TYR A 1 -8.55 4.45 12.65
N LEU A 2 -8.25 4.20 13.93
CA LEU A 2 -7.04 3.49 14.40
C LEU A 2 -6.55 2.35 13.50
N GLN A 3 -7.40 1.35 13.19
CA GLN A 3 -6.98 0.21 12.35
C GLN A 3 -6.56 0.59 10.92
N ILE A 4 -7.12 1.65 10.33
CA ILE A 4 -6.74 2.08 8.98
C ILE A 4 -5.38 2.76 9.01
N ASP A 5 -5.09 3.51 10.07
CA ASP A 5 -3.80 4.18 10.25
C ASP A 5 -2.70 3.14 10.46
N ASP A 6 -2.95 2.12 11.30
CA ASP A 6 -2.03 0.98 11.50
C ASP A 6 -1.79 0.18 10.20
N ASP A 7 -2.85 -0.15 9.46
CA ASP A 7 -2.75 -0.85 8.16
C ASP A 7 -1.96 0.01 7.14
N ALA A 8 -2.17 1.33 7.14
CA ALA A 8 -1.49 2.27 6.25
C ALA A 8 0.01 2.37 6.57
N ASP A 9 0.38 2.48 7.84
CA ASP A 9 1.78 2.54 8.26
C ASP A 9 2.50 1.22 7.99
N MET A 10 1.83 0.08 8.16
CA MET A 10 2.39 -1.22 7.78
C MET A 10 2.66 -1.30 6.27
N VAL A 11 1.70 -0.94 5.43
CA VAL A 11 1.86 -0.93 3.96
C VAL A 11 2.96 0.04 3.53
N PHE A 12 3.01 1.23 4.13
CA PHE A 12 4.07 2.21 3.83
C PHE A 12 5.45 1.67 4.22
N GLY A 13 5.57 1.02 5.39
CA GLY A 13 6.81 0.39 5.81
C GLY A 13 7.29 -0.71 4.85
N MET A 14 6.37 -1.47 4.25
CA MET A 14 6.71 -2.44 3.20
C MET A 14 7.24 -1.76 1.95
N ILE A 15 6.54 -0.73 1.46
CA ILE A 15 6.94 0.04 0.28
C ILE A 15 8.34 0.63 0.48
N SER A 16 8.59 1.29 1.61
CA SER A 16 9.87 1.95 1.88
C SER A 16 11.02 0.94 2.01
N ARG A 17 10.77 -0.24 2.60
CA ARG A 17 11.78 -1.31 2.74
C ARG A 17 12.09 -2.06 1.44
N GLU A 18 11.09 -2.27 0.59
CA GLU A 18 11.23 -3.04 -0.65
C GLU A 18 11.51 -2.17 -1.88
N GLY A 19 11.53 -0.84 -1.72
CA GLY A 19 11.64 0.12 -2.82
C GLY A 19 10.37 0.21 -3.67
N GLY A 20 9.25 -0.31 -3.16
CA GLY A 20 7.96 -0.40 -3.83
C GLY A 20 7.28 -1.75 -3.65
N LEU A 21 5.99 -1.81 -3.95
CA LEU A 21 5.24 -3.06 -4.12
C LEU A 21 5.07 -3.33 -5.62
N PRO A 22 5.47 -4.50 -6.15
CA PRO A 22 5.35 -4.85 -7.56
C PRO A 22 3.93 -5.31 -7.93
N PHE A 23 2.92 -4.72 -7.29
CA PHE A 23 1.52 -4.96 -7.54
C PHE A 23 0.69 -3.78 -7.03
N THR A 24 -0.50 -3.63 -7.60
CA THR A 24 -1.45 -2.57 -7.22
C THR A 24 -2.66 -3.15 -6.52
N ASP A 25 -3.61 -2.28 -6.17
CA ASP A 25 -4.89 -2.68 -5.57
C ASP A 25 -5.80 -3.53 -6.49
N LYS A 26 -5.42 -3.66 -7.77
CA LYS A 26 -6.07 -4.53 -8.75
C LYS A 26 -5.66 -6.00 -8.60
N ALA A 27 -4.56 -6.30 -7.93
CA ALA A 27 -4.02 -7.64 -7.74
C ALA A 27 -5.01 -8.62 -7.09
N ASP A 28 -4.74 -9.92 -7.26
CA ASP A 28 -5.58 -10.97 -6.68
C ASP A 28 -5.63 -10.86 -5.14
N PRO A 29 -6.81 -11.06 -4.51
CA PRO A 29 -6.93 -11.04 -3.05
C PRO A 29 -5.95 -11.99 -2.34
N VAL A 30 -5.63 -13.14 -2.92
CA VAL A 30 -4.67 -14.11 -2.38
C VAL A 30 -3.28 -13.51 -2.37
N LEU A 31 -2.82 -12.95 -3.50
CA LEU A 31 -1.51 -12.30 -3.59
C LEU A 31 -1.37 -11.16 -2.60
N ILE A 32 -2.39 -10.30 -2.49
CA ILE A 32 -2.39 -9.18 -1.55
C ILE A 32 -2.25 -9.69 -0.12
N LYS A 33 -3.01 -10.74 0.25
CA LYS A 33 -2.95 -11.32 1.59
C LYS A 33 -1.61 -11.98 1.88
N GLU A 34 -1.03 -12.70 0.92
CA GLU A 34 0.27 -13.36 1.08
C GLU A 34 1.41 -12.34 1.22
N ARG A 35 1.36 -11.24 0.48
CA ARG A 35 2.42 -10.21 0.49
C ARG A 35 2.29 -9.23 1.64
N THR A 36 1.07 -8.86 2.03
CA THR A 36 0.82 -7.78 3.01
C THR A 36 0.21 -8.28 4.32
N GLY A 37 -0.30 -9.51 4.38
CA GLY A 37 -1.11 -9.98 5.51
C GLY A 37 -2.53 -9.40 5.56
N LEU A 38 -2.86 -8.43 4.71
CA LEU A 38 -4.14 -7.74 4.70
C LEU A 38 -5.15 -8.37 3.74
N SER A 39 -6.44 -8.24 4.04
CA SER A 39 -7.48 -8.47 3.04
C SER A 39 -7.39 -7.41 1.93
N LYS A 40 -7.85 -7.73 0.71
CA LYS A 40 -7.92 -6.75 -0.39
C LYS A 40 -8.66 -5.46 -0.01
N ALA A 41 -9.72 -5.57 0.79
CA ALA A 41 -10.48 -4.41 1.27
C ALA A 41 -9.70 -3.56 2.30
N ALA A 42 -8.92 -4.18 3.18
CA ALA A 42 -8.03 -3.47 4.10
C ALA A 42 -6.87 -2.80 3.34
N PHE A 43 -6.22 -3.54 2.44
CA PHE A 43 -5.17 -3.02 1.56
C PHE A 43 -5.62 -1.80 0.75
N LYS A 44 -6.81 -1.86 0.11
CA LYS A 44 -7.39 -0.73 -0.61
C LYS A 44 -7.60 0.50 0.26
N ARG A 45 -8.03 0.31 1.52
CA ARG A 45 -8.22 1.41 2.48
C ARG A 45 -6.89 2.03 2.87
N ALA A 46 -5.88 1.22 3.18
CA ALA A 46 -4.52 1.66 3.49
C ALA A 46 -3.89 2.44 2.32
N VAL A 47 -3.89 1.86 1.11
CA VAL A 47 -3.37 2.51 -0.10
C VAL A 47 -4.12 3.81 -0.39
N GLY A 48 -5.45 3.82 -0.28
CA GLY A 48 -6.25 5.03 -0.48
C GLY A 48 -5.97 6.12 0.56
N HIS A 49 -5.68 5.75 1.81
CA HIS A 49 -5.27 6.68 2.85
C HIS A 49 -3.91 7.30 2.51
N LEU A 50 -2.90 6.47 2.20
CA LEU A 50 -1.55 6.93 1.85
C LEU A 50 -1.53 7.82 0.60
N LEU A 51 -2.35 7.49 -0.40
CA LEU A 51 -2.48 8.28 -1.63
C LEU A 51 -3.05 9.68 -1.33
N LYS A 52 -4.08 9.76 -0.48
CA LYS A 52 -4.66 11.04 -0.03
C LYS A 52 -3.70 11.84 0.84
N ALA A 53 -2.89 11.17 1.65
CA ALA A 53 -1.82 11.78 2.45
C ALA A 53 -0.61 12.20 1.60
N GLY A 54 -0.60 11.86 0.30
CA GLY A 54 0.48 12.21 -0.62
C GLY A 54 1.80 11.49 -0.35
N ARG A 55 1.75 10.32 0.31
CA ARG A 55 2.93 9.53 0.70
C ARG A 55 3.40 8.55 -0.38
N ILE A 56 2.51 8.17 -1.29
CA ILE A 56 2.79 7.14 -2.32
C ILE A 56 2.26 7.57 -3.68
N ASP A 57 2.82 6.95 -4.72
CA ASP A 57 2.33 6.98 -6.09
C ASP A 57 2.01 5.58 -6.58
N ILE A 58 0.89 5.45 -7.30
CA ILE A 58 0.48 4.21 -7.96
C ILE A 58 0.82 4.35 -9.44
N LYS A 59 1.68 3.47 -9.94
CA LYS A 59 2.04 3.33 -11.35
C LYS A 59 1.39 2.07 -11.93
N GLU A 60 1.57 1.82 -13.21
CA GLU A 60 1.02 0.62 -13.87
C GLU A 60 1.62 -0.68 -13.32
N ASP A 61 2.90 -0.63 -12.94
CA ASP A 61 3.73 -1.74 -12.51
C ASP A 61 3.79 -1.93 -10.98
N GLY A 62 3.34 -0.94 -10.20
CA GLY A 62 3.46 -1.04 -8.75
C GLY A 62 3.06 0.21 -7.98
N ILE A 63 3.33 0.16 -6.67
CA ILE A 63 3.11 1.26 -5.73
C ILE A 63 4.47 1.66 -5.15
N TYR A 64 4.79 2.95 -5.21
CA TYR A 64 6.09 3.48 -4.83
C TYR A 64 5.93 4.60 -3.80
N GLU A 65 6.94 4.78 -2.96
CA GLU A 65 7.01 5.95 -2.08
C GLU A 65 7.13 7.21 -2.94
N ARG A 66 6.39 8.27 -2.58
CA ARG A 66 6.49 9.55 -3.26
C ARG A 66 7.64 10.32 -2.63
N ASP A 67 8.67 10.62 -3.42
CA ASP A 67 9.76 11.50 -2.99
C ASP A 67 9.18 12.88 -2.62
N GLN A 68 9.31 13.25 -1.34
CA GLN A 68 9.07 14.62 -0.88
C GLN A 68 10.35 15.41 -1.06
N ASN A 69 10.55 15.93 -2.27
CA ASN A 69 11.61 16.89 -2.56
C ASN A 69 11.17 18.33 -2.29
#